data_AF-A0A8J5VVG8-F1
#
_entry.id   AF-A0A8J5VVG8-F1
#
_cell.length_a   1.000
_cell.length_b   1.000
_cell.length_c   1.000
_cell.angle_alpha   90.00
_cell.angle_beta   90.00
_cell.angle_gamma   90.00
#
_symmetry.space_group_name_H-M   'P 1'
#
loop_
_entity.id
_entity.type
_entity.pdbx_description
1 polymer ?
#
loop_
_entity_poly.entity_id
_entity_poly.type
_entity_poly.pdbx_seq_one_letter_code
_entity_poly.pdbx_strand_id
1 'polypeptide(L)'
;MFNIFETFVGCVFLLLYFIKFIAAGLESLQDNPDLEDDYCRALLCRLRFRKHFYHVVTCLRKPHGKGLELARKHVASCLTYLNSMLKSRDFLKSQSNNTLQQGDEIGTTASGVHPVGFDASLSSRLLSPAPPRAVKILSWSDSIRYFEKLLHDLDFICASSLDPVLENVLHFIVQFQKSVPDLVPRAFLQTLLVQDGKLYGRDLSCDVISRALSLPGIIGDKEFQTNEFVVQLGQLVINFLKILCTNTAWQRRKLGKSLQDWSTISIQLELALKREFGETRNVLPHENMCMRVSKQLLIWTHEHTYWVAYRFLILGFELNLYSPSEYCMVYWYMYVVLMKLIEQMQLRILASNENLQRKGKKKKDHPKDFSRDTACPSSCLLLQCYVLLSEGLSMMLAALRNTSNSFQLPSIFNSEQERFIQHFDLLQKARLPEHIAYYSFKESASRAFMADVMKCNFFNEVQKIIPSLRGRFASEPEKLAEIHQLEQVAEHNRIALNIISQVGAGDPSLRVSFEFTHHRHFAVAVVKVS
;
A
#
# COMPACT_ATOMS: atom_id res chain seq x y z
N MET A 1 -16.92 16.90 -8.89
CA MET A 1 -15.55 17.42 -8.64
C MET A 1 -14.81 17.77 -9.93
N PHE A 2 -14.97 17.00 -11.01
CA PHE A 2 -14.36 17.30 -12.33
C PHE A 2 -14.96 18.52 -13.05
N ASN A 3 -16.26 18.81 -12.91
CA ASN A 3 -16.87 20.02 -13.48
C ASN A 3 -16.37 21.33 -12.84
N ILE A 4 -15.94 21.31 -11.57
CA ILE A 4 -15.39 22.51 -10.89
C ILE A 4 -14.02 22.89 -11.47
N PHE A 5 -13.25 21.90 -11.95
CA PHE A 5 -11.96 22.15 -12.61
C PHE A 5 -12.14 22.71 -14.02
N GLU A 6 -13.17 22.32 -14.77
CA GLU A 6 -13.51 22.96 -16.05
C GLU A 6 -13.99 24.41 -15.86
N THR A 7 -14.74 24.71 -14.81
CA THR A 7 -15.07 26.10 -14.44
C THR A 7 -13.80 26.91 -14.13
N PHE A 8 -12.78 26.27 -13.54
CA PHE A 8 -11.47 26.88 -13.28
C PHE A 8 -10.64 27.12 -14.55
N VAL A 9 -10.80 26.30 -15.60
CA VAL A 9 -10.19 26.50 -16.92
C VAL A 9 -10.82 27.70 -17.63
N GLY A 10 -12.13 27.89 -17.48
CA GLY A 10 -12.81 29.14 -17.84
C GLY A 10 -12.16 30.35 -17.17
N CYS A 11 -11.80 30.24 -15.89
CA CYS A 11 -11.11 31.30 -15.16
C CYS A 11 -9.68 31.60 -15.66
N VAL A 12 -8.93 30.64 -16.21
CA VAL A 12 -7.58 30.88 -16.77
C VAL A 12 -7.66 31.60 -18.12
N PHE A 13 -8.64 31.26 -18.96
CA PHE A 13 -8.94 32.02 -20.17
C PHE A 13 -9.45 33.42 -19.83
N LEU A 14 -10.32 33.56 -18.82
CA LEU A 14 -10.70 34.85 -18.27
C LEU A 14 -9.50 35.62 -17.73
N LEU A 15 -8.53 34.97 -17.07
CA LEU A 15 -7.31 35.61 -16.56
C LEU A 15 -6.37 36.09 -17.67
N LEU A 16 -6.22 35.31 -18.75
CA LEU A 16 -5.46 35.72 -19.95
C LEU A 16 -6.17 36.82 -20.72
N TYR A 17 -7.51 36.80 -20.75
CA TYR A 17 -8.33 37.89 -21.26
C TYR A 17 -8.21 39.13 -20.36
N PHE A 18 -8.15 38.95 -19.04
CA PHE A 18 -7.90 40.01 -18.05
C PHE A 18 -6.49 40.59 -18.21
N ILE A 19 -5.47 39.77 -18.48
CA ILE A 19 -4.10 40.23 -18.78
C ILE A 19 -4.05 40.99 -20.11
N LYS A 20 -4.80 40.56 -21.14
CA LYS A 20 -4.96 41.31 -22.38
C LYS A 20 -5.74 42.63 -22.19
N PHE A 21 -6.70 42.65 -21.28
CA PHE A 21 -7.47 43.85 -20.91
C PHE A 21 -6.62 44.83 -20.09
N ILE A 22 -5.79 44.32 -19.16
CA ILE A 22 -4.82 45.09 -18.37
C ILE A 22 -3.70 45.66 -19.25
N ALA A 23 -3.26 44.96 -20.29
CA ALA A 23 -2.22 45.46 -21.21
C ALA A 23 -2.63 46.71 -22.01
N ALA A 24 -3.92 47.06 -22.04
CA ALA A 24 -4.43 48.25 -22.72
C ALA A 24 -4.44 49.52 -21.84
N GLY A 25 -4.04 49.42 -20.57
CA GLY A 25 -3.93 50.55 -19.64
C GLY A 25 -3.67 50.07 -18.22
N LEU A 26 -2.40 49.89 -17.84
CA LEU A 26 -2.05 49.52 -16.45
C LEU A 26 -2.22 50.74 -15.54
N GLU A 27 -3.23 50.72 -14.68
CA GLU A 27 -3.18 51.39 -13.39
C GLU A 27 -2.12 50.69 -12.52
N SER A 28 -1.38 51.43 -11.70
CA SER A 28 -0.38 50.85 -10.79
C SER A 28 -1.06 49.89 -9.82
N LEU A 29 -0.38 48.78 -9.46
CA LEU A 29 -0.95 47.81 -8.53
C LEU A 29 -1.13 48.38 -7.11
N GLN A 30 -0.45 49.48 -6.84
CA GLN A 30 -0.42 50.20 -5.58
C GLN A 30 0.09 51.64 -5.79
N ASP A 31 0.02 52.48 -4.75
CA ASP A 31 0.25 53.93 -4.87
C ASP A 31 1.73 54.36 -4.76
N ASN A 32 2.58 53.57 -4.11
CA ASN A 32 4.00 53.83 -3.87
C ASN A 32 4.91 53.19 -4.96
N PRO A 33 5.43 53.95 -5.94
CA PRO A 33 6.17 53.40 -7.08
C PRO A 33 7.38 52.52 -6.71
N ASP A 34 8.01 52.74 -5.56
CA ASP A 34 9.19 51.97 -5.11
C ASP A 34 8.87 50.50 -4.80
N LEU A 35 7.59 50.18 -4.53
CA LEU A 35 7.14 48.83 -4.21
C LEU A 35 6.58 48.08 -5.43
N GLU A 36 6.36 48.77 -6.56
CA GLU A 36 5.63 48.25 -7.71
C GLU A 36 6.30 47.01 -8.31
N ASP A 37 7.63 47.01 -8.37
CA ASP A 37 8.44 45.93 -8.90
C ASP A 37 8.32 44.65 -8.06
N ASP A 38 8.27 44.77 -6.72
CA ASP A 38 8.07 43.63 -5.81
C ASP A 38 6.65 43.06 -5.90
N TYR A 39 5.62 43.91 -6.00
CA TYR A 39 4.24 43.47 -6.23
C TYR A 39 4.09 42.77 -7.59
N CYS A 40 4.69 43.32 -8.65
CA CYS A 40 4.73 42.72 -9.98
C CYS A 40 5.42 41.35 -9.95
N ARG A 41 6.57 41.22 -9.28
CA ARG A 41 7.27 39.94 -9.07
C ARG A 41 6.37 38.93 -8.36
N ALA A 42 5.72 39.34 -7.27
CA ALA A 42 4.86 38.50 -6.47
C ALA A 42 3.64 37.99 -7.26
N LEU A 43 3.03 38.86 -8.08
CA LEU A 43 1.92 38.50 -8.97
C LEU A 43 2.38 37.55 -10.07
N LEU A 44 3.46 37.88 -10.77
CA LEU A 44 4.03 37.08 -11.85
C LEU A 44 4.43 35.68 -11.37
N CYS A 45 5.00 35.56 -10.17
CA CYS A 45 5.31 34.29 -9.53
C CYS A 45 4.06 33.39 -9.39
N ARG A 46 2.94 33.94 -8.92
CA ARG A 46 1.65 33.23 -8.79
C ARG A 46 1.07 32.81 -10.14
N LEU A 47 1.15 33.68 -11.15
CA LEU A 47 0.71 33.38 -12.51
C LEU A 47 1.54 32.24 -13.13
N ARG A 48 2.87 32.31 -12.98
CA ARG A 48 3.79 31.27 -13.48
C ARG A 48 3.52 29.94 -12.79
N PHE A 49 3.38 29.92 -11.46
CA PHE A 49 2.98 28.71 -10.75
C PHE A 49 1.69 28.11 -11.31
N ARG A 50 0.63 28.90 -11.48
CA ARG A 50 -0.65 28.40 -12.03
C ARG A 50 -0.48 27.83 -13.44
N LYS A 51 0.31 28.48 -14.29
CA LYS A 51 0.66 27.99 -15.64
C LYS A 51 1.37 26.63 -15.55
N HIS A 52 2.43 26.52 -14.74
CA HIS A 52 3.17 25.27 -14.60
C HIS A 52 2.31 24.17 -13.99
N PHE A 53 1.50 24.47 -12.97
CA PHE A 53 0.60 23.50 -12.34
C PHE A 53 -0.46 22.98 -13.33
N TYR A 54 -1.02 23.85 -14.18
CA TYR A 54 -1.89 23.44 -15.27
C TYR A 54 -1.20 22.48 -16.25
N HIS A 55 0.07 22.76 -16.59
CA HIS A 55 0.85 21.85 -17.43
C HIS A 55 1.14 20.51 -16.75
N VAL A 56 1.40 20.48 -15.43
CA VAL A 56 1.52 19.22 -14.67
C VAL A 56 0.27 18.37 -14.85
N VAL A 57 -0.91 18.93 -14.57
CA VAL A 57 -2.20 18.22 -14.67
C VAL A 57 -2.47 17.74 -16.11
N THR A 58 -2.23 18.60 -17.10
CA THR A 58 -2.45 18.26 -18.52
C THR A 58 -1.48 17.19 -19.00
N CYS A 59 -0.21 17.23 -18.57
CA CYS A 59 0.78 16.22 -18.94
C CYS A 59 0.48 14.86 -18.28
N LEU A 60 0.09 14.83 -17.01
CA LEU A 60 -0.29 13.60 -16.30
C LEU A 60 -1.51 12.90 -16.92
N ARG A 61 -2.38 13.63 -17.62
CA ARG A 61 -3.53 13.08 -18.34
C ARG A 61 -3.17 12.45 -19.69
N LYS A 62 -1.95 12.66 -20.20
CA LYS A 62 -1.55 12.06 -21.48
C LYS A 62 -1.52 10.54 -21.36
N PRO A 63 -2.05 9.81 -22.36
CA PRO A 63 -2.09 8.35 -22.30
C PRO A 63 -0.69 7.75 -22.28
N HIS A 64 -0.59 6.53 -21.74
CA HIS A 64 0.64 5.73 -21.77
C HIS A 64 1.86 6.35 -21.08
N GLY A 65 1.64 7.30 -20.16
CA GLY A 65 2.71 7.98 -19.43
C GLY A 65 3.57 8.92 -20.30
N LYS A 66 3.16 9.24 -21.53
CA LYS A 66 3.92 10.11 -22.46
C LYS A 66 4.19 11.52 -21.92
N GLY A 67 3.46 11.95 -20.89
CA GLY A 67 3.63 13.26 -20.26
C GLY A 67 4.48 13.27 -18.99
N LEU A 68 4.96 12.13 -18.47
CA LEU A 68 5.57 12.06 -17.13
C LEU A 68 6.85 12.89 -17.02
N GLU A 69 7.78 12.78 -17.98
CA GLU A 69 9.03 13.55 -17.95
C GLU A 69 8.78 15.06 -18.00
N LEU A 70 7.85 15.50 -18.85
CA LEU A 70 7.52 16.91 -18.97
C LEU A 70 6.77 17.40 -17.71
N ALA A 71 5.84 16.60 -17.19
CA ALA A 71 5.17 16.88 -15.92
C ALA A 71 6.20 17.08 -14.80
N ARG A 72 7.23 16.22 -14.74
CA ARG A 72 8.32 16.33 -13.77
C ARG A 72 9.04 17.67 -13.82
N LYS A 73 9.39 18.14 -15.02
CA LYS A 73 10.00 19.47 -15.23
C LYS A 73 9.09 20.60 -14.74
N HIS A 74 7.79 20.49 -15.01
CA HIS A 74 6.81 21.46 -14.51
C HIS A 74 6.61 21.38 -12.99
N VAL A 75 6.67 20.19 -12.37
CA VAL A 75 6.63 20.01 -10.91
C VAL A 75 7.81 20.72 -10.24
N ALA A 76 9.04 20.51 -10.74
CA ALA A 76 10.22 21.21 -10.24
C ALA A 76 10.10 22.75 -10.35
N SER A 77 9.52 23.23 -11.46
CA SER A 77 9.22 24.65 -11.64
C SER A 77 8.19 25.14 -10.60
N CYS A 78 7.11 24.38 -10.39
CA CYS A 78 6.09 24.70 -9.38
C CYS A 78 6.68 24.81 -7.99
N LEU A 79 7.54 23.87 -7.57
CA LEU A 79 8.21 23.90 -6.26
C LEU A 79 9.09 25.15 -6.12
N THR A 80 9.81 25.53 -7.18
CA THR A 80 10.63 26.76 -7.19
C THR A 80 9.77 28.01 -7.02
N TYR A 81 8.65 28.12 -7.74
CA TYR A 81 7.73 29.23 -7.58
C TYR A 81 7.03 29.23 -6.23
N LEU A 82 6.69 28.05 -5.68
CA LEU A 82 6.08 27.94 -4.36
C LEU A 82 7.01 28.45 -3.26
N ASN A 83 8.30 28.09 -3.31
CA ASN A 83 9.33 28.64 -2.42
C ASN A 83 9.47 30.17 -2.60
N SER A 84 9.40 30.66 -3.82
CA SER A 84 9.43 32.11 -4.09
C SER A 84 8.20 32.82 -3.49
N MET A 85 7.01 32.20 -3.55
CA MET A 85 5.82 32.72 -2.87
C MET A 85 6.00 32.76 -1.36
N LEU A 86 6.63 31.73 -0.77
CA LEU A 86 6.93 31.70 0.66
C LEU A 86 7.77 32.90 1.08
N LYS A 87 8.85 33.16 0.35
CA LYS A 87 9.75 34.30 0.59
C LYS A 87 9.06 35.65 0.39
N SER A 88 8.11 35.75 -0.55
CA SER A 88 7.37 37.00 -0.80
C SER A 88 6.42 37.40 0.34
N ARG A 89 6.17 36.50 1.31
CA ARG A 89 5.21 36.73 2.40
C ARG A 89 5.61 37.89 3.31
N ASP A 90 6.87 37.94 3.73
CA ASP A 90 7.32 38.91 4.73
C ASP A 90 7.21 40.33 4.19
N PHE A 91 7.60 40.51 2.92
CA PHE A 91 7.34 41.72 2.16
C PHE A 91 5.83 42.07 2.15
N LEU A 92 4.97 41.15 1.70
CA LEU A 92 3.53 41.41 1.58
C LEU A 92 2.83 41.70 2.92
N LYS A 93 3.33 41.13 4.03
CA LYS A 93 2.83 41.41 5.38
C LYS A 93 3.32 42.76 5.91
N SER A 94 4.57 43.13 5.61
CA SER A 94 5.14 44.42 6.06
C SER A 94 4.38 45.64 5.55
N GLN A 95 3.65 45.49 4.44
CA GLN A 95 2.88 46.54 3.79
C GLN A 95 1.39 46.55 4.19
N SER A 96 0.90 45.59 4.99
CA SER A 96 -0.48 45.62 5.45
C SER A 96 -0.58 46.38 6.78
N ASN A 97 -1.29 47.51 6.76
CA ASN A 97 -1.49 48.41 7.92
C ASN A 97 -2.35 47.81 9.04
N ASN A 98 -2.59 46.50 9.06
CA ASN A 98 -3.43 45.87 10.07
C ASN A 98 -2.65 45.63 11.36
N THR A 99 -2.78 46.57 12.30
CA THR A 99 -2.26 46.52 13.67
C THR A 99 -2.91 45.46 14.56
N LEU A 100 -3.75 44.59 14.00
CA LEU A 100 -4.49 43.57 14.74
C LEU A 100 -4.29 42.22 14.06
N GLN A 101 -3.43 41.43 14.69
CA GLN A 101 -3.43 39.96 14.83
C GLN A 101 -2.07 39.32 14.56
N GLN A 102 -1.35 39.08 15.65
CA GLN A 102 -0.18 38.22 15.70
C GLN A 102 -0.60 36.78 15.40
N GLY A 103 -0.44 36.35 14.15
CA GLY A 103 -0.59 34.94 13.81
C GLY A 103 -0.84 34.66 12.33
N ASP A 104 -0.66 33.41 11.94
CA ASP A 104 -1.13 32.90 10.66
C ASP A 104 -2.63 32.59 10.78
N GLU A 105 -3.45 33.63 10.79
CA GLU A 105 -4.89 33.46 11.01
C GLU A 105 -5.54 32.65 9.89
N ILE A 106 -6.49 31.81 10.29
CA ILE A 106 -7.24 30.93 9.40
C ILE A 106 -8.03 31.78 8.41
N GLY A 107 -7.88 31.49 7.11
CA GLY A 107 -8.60 32.23 6.08
C GLY A 107 -8.06 33.64 5.85
N THR A 108 -6.74 33.83 5.95
CA THR A 108 -6.05 35.03 5.46
C THR A 108 -5.18 34.72 4.24
N THR A 109 -4.91 35.76 3.44
CA THR A 109 -4.00 35.71 2.29
C THR A 109 -2.54 35.94 2.71
N ALA A 110 -1.61 35.92 1.75
CA ALA A 110 -0.19 36.17 2.02
C ALA A 110 0.09 37.53 2.67
N SER A 111 -0.73 38.55 2.40
CA SER A 111 -0.65 39.89 2.99
C SER A 111 -1.37 40.02 4.33
N GLY A 112 -1.98 38.95 4.85
CA GLY A 112 -2.76 38.98 6.10
C GLY A 112 -4.17 39.53 5.95
N VAL A 113 -4.64 39.78 4.73
CA VAL A 113 -6.00 40.27 4.45
C VAL A 113 -6.94 39.10 4.16
N HIS A 114 -8.23 39.26 4.45
CA HIS A 114 -9.25 38.29 4.09
C HIS A 114 -9.29 38.02 2.57
N PRO A 115 -9.37 36.75 2.14
CA PRO A 115 -9.39 36.37 0.74
C PRO A 115 -10.69 36.81 0.06
N VAL A 116 -10.55 37.57 -1.01
CA VAL A 116 -11.69 38.00 -1.84
C VAL A 116 -12.37 36.78 -2.48
N GLY A 117 -13.70 36.71 -2.37
CA GLY A 117 -14.52 35.65 -2.98
C GLY A 117 -14.56 34.33 -2.21
N PHE A 118 -13.95 34.25 -1.02
CA PHE A 118 -14.04 33.09 -0.14
C PHE A 118 -14.84 33.44 1.10
N ASP A 119 -16.02 32.83 1.24
CA ASP A 119 -16.89 33.03 2.40
C ASP A 119 -17.41 31.67 2.90
N ALA A 120 -17.03 31.32 4.13
CA ALA A 120 -17.40 30.07 4.78
C ALA A 120 -18.92 29.96 5.05
N SER A 121 -19.64 31.08 5.05
CA SER A 121 -21.09 31.15 5.27
C SER A 121 -21.93 31.01 3.99
N LEU A 122 -21.30 30.86 2.82
CA LEU A 122 -22.01 30.52 1.58
C LEU A 122 -22.73 29.16 1.68
N SER A 123 -22.13 28.19 2.36
CA SER A 123 -22.72 26.86 2.54
C SER A 123 -23.99 26.88 3.39
N SER A 124 -24.15 27.83 4.33
CA SER A 124 -25.36 27.93 5.14
C SER A 124 -26.50 28.67 4.44
N ARG A 125 -26.21 29.46 3.40
CA ARG A 125 -27.21 30.28 2.70
C ARG A 125 -27.76 29.66 1.43
N LEU A 126 -27.00 28.78 0.75
CA LEU A 126 -27.30 28.32 -0.61
C LEU A 126 -27.53 26.81 -0.75
N LEU A 127 -27.45 26.02 0.32
CA LEU A 127 -27.64 24.56 0.25
C LEU A 127 -29.11 24.15 0.48
N SER A 128 -29.55 23.16 -0.31
CA SER A 128 -30.78 22.36 -0.16
C SER A 128 -30.82 21.62 1.21
N PRO A 129 -31.81 20.77 1.57
CA PRO A 129 -32.20 20.45 2.97
C PRO A 129 -31.20 19.61 3.80
N ALA A 130 -29.91 19.60 3.47
CA ALA A 130 -28.86 19.06 4.31
C ALA A 130 -28.46 20.07 5.40
N PRO A 131 -28.08 19.61 6.61
CA PRO A 131 -27.53 20.47 7.64
C PRO A 131 -26.32 21.28 7.12
N PRO A 132 -26.20 22.56 7.49
CA PRO A 132 -25.11 23.42 7.03
C PRO A 132 -23.76 22.82 7.45
N ARG A 133 -22.85 22.67 6.49
CA ARG A 133 -21.48 22.20 6.76
C ARG A 133 -20.55 23.40 6.87
N ALA A 134 -19.83 23.49 7.99
CA ALA A 134 -18.78 24.48 8.15
C ALA A 134 -17.65 24.21 7.14
N VAL A 135 -17.42 25.14 6.22
CA VAL A 135 -16.29 25.07 5.29
C VAL A 135 -15.07 25.68 6.00
N LYS A 136 -14.07 24.85 6.31
CA LYS A 136 -12.81 25.34 6.86
C LYS A 136 -11.95 25.89 5.73
N ILE A 137 -11.76 27.21 5.70
CA ILE A 137 -10.79 27.86 4.82
C ILE A 137 -9.39 27.59 5.40
N LEU A 138 -8.44 27.16 4.56
CA LEU A 138 -7.06 26.91 5.01
C LEU A 138 -6.35 28.23 5.33
N SER A 139 -5.41 28.20 6.27
CA SER A 139 -4.45 29.29 6.41
C SER A 139 -3.56 29.37 5.16
N TRP A 140 -2.90 30.51 4.96
CA TRP A 140 -1.99 30.64 3.84
C TRP A 140 -0.83 29.65 3.92
N SER A 141 -0.21 29.44 5.10
CA SER A 141 0.89 28.48 5.20
C SER A 141 0.44 27.03 5.04
N ASP A 142 -0.73 26.65 5.55
CA ASP A 142 -1.27 25.31 5.33
C ASP A 142 -1.59 25.08 3.84
N SER A 143 -2.03 26.13 3.13
CA SER A 143 -2.27 26.08 1.69
C SER A 143 -0.97 25.83 0.91
N ILE A 144 0.13 26.51 1.30
CA ILE A 144 1.44 26.27 0.69
C ILE A 144 1.93 24.84 0.98
N ARG A 145 1.90 24.40 2.25
CA ARG A 145 2.30 23.04 2.64
C ARG A 145 1.48 21.97 1.91
N TYR A 146 0.19 22.20 1.71
CA TYR A 146 -0.66 21.33 0.92
C TYR A 146 -0.17 21.20 -0.53
N PHE A 147 0.13 22.31 -1.20
CA PHE A 147 0.64 22.26 -2.58
C PHE A 147 2.03 21.64 -2.67
N GLU A 148 2.90 21.87 -1.69
CA GLU A 148 4.22 21.25 -1.62
C GLU A 148 4.11 19.72 -1.52
N LYS A 149 3.31 19.22 -0.55
CA LYS A 149 3.02 17.79 -0.43
C LYS A 149 2.43 17.21 -1.71
N LEU A 150 1.42 17.88 -2.28
CA LEU A 150 0.80 17.47 -3.54
C LEU A 150 1.85 17.35 -4.66
N LEU A 151 2.73 18.33 -4.82
CA LEU A 151 3.75 18.34 -5.86
C LEU A 151 4.80 17.24 -5.66
N HIS A 152 5.20 16.95 -4.42
CA HIS A 152 6.08 15.81 -4.13
C HIS A 152 5.43 14.47 -4.43
N ASP A 153 4.16 14.29 -4.02
CA ASP A 153 3.39 13.08 -4.35
C ASP A 153 3.25 12.91 -5.88
N LEU A 154 3.07 14.01 -6.63
CA LEU A 154 3.03 13.97 -8.10
C LEU A 154 4.41 13.72 -8.74
N ASP A 155 5.51 14.25 -8.19
CA ASP A 155 6.87 13.95 -8.66
C ASP A 155 7.17 12.46 -8.53
N PHE A 156 6.78 11.85 -7.42
CA PHE A 156 6.92 10.42 -7.20
C PHE A 156 6.22 9.59 -8.28
N ILE A 157 4.98 9.98 -8.65
CA ILE A 157 4.25 9.34 -9.76
C ILE A 157 4.99 9.55 -11.09
N CYS A 158 5.51 10.77 -11.34
CA CYS A 158 6.26 11.09 -12.56
C CYS A 158 7.58 10.31 -12.68
N ALA A 159 8.16 9.86 -11.56
CA ALA A 159 9.38 9.06 -11.53
C ALA A 159 9.14 7.57 -11.84
N SER A 160 7.90 7.14 -12.07
CA SER A 160 7.57 5.76 -12.40
C SER A 160 8.28 5.29 -13.67
N SER A 161 8.92 4.12 -13.61
CA SER A 161 9.55 3.45 -14.76
C SER A 161 8.54 2.84 -15.75
N LEU A 162 7.24 2.84 -15.39
CA LEU A 162 6.17 2.16 -16.11
C LEU A 162 6.49 0.68 -16.39
N ASP A 163 7.07 0.03 -15.38
CA ASP A 163 7.47 -1.38 -15.44
C ASP A 163 6.25 -2.27 -15.68
N PRO A 164 6.24 -3.08 -16.73
CA PRO A 164 5.05 -3.83 -17.07
C PRO A 164 4.87 -5.04 -16.13
N VAL A 165 5.87 -5.44 -15.32
CA VAL A 165 5.85 -6.61 -14.41
C VAL A 165 5.01 -6.31 -13.16
N LEU A 166 3.99 -7.14 -12.91
CA LEU A 166 3.01 -6.89 -11.86
C LEU A 166 3.63 -6.70 -10.47
N GLU A 167 4.61 -7.52 -10.11
CA GLU A 167 5.28 -7.48 -8.81
C GLU A 167 5.96 -6.11 -8.56
N ASN A 168 6.58 -5.55 -9.60
CA ASN A 168 7.22 -4.23 -9.53
C ASN A 168 6.18 -3.11 -9.43
N VAL A 169 5.05 -3.25 -10.13
CA VAL A 169 3.90 -2.33 -10.01
C VAL A 169 3.32 -2.35 -8.60
N LEU A 170 3.11 -3.54 -8.02
CA LEU A 170 2.58 -3.69 -6.66
C LEU A 170 3.54 -3.08 -5.64
N HIS A 171 4.84 -3.31 -5.79
CA HIS A 171 5.86 -2.69 -4.94
C HIS A 171 5.78 -1.15 -5.03
N PHE A 172 5.75 -0.59 -6.25
CA PHE A 172 5.64 0.85 -6.46
C PHE A 172 4.39 1.45 -5.78
N ILE A 173 3.22 0.80 -5.90
CA ILE A 173 1.99 1.28 -5.25
C ILE A 173 2.11 1.22 -3.73
N VAL A 174 2.64 0.14 -3.16
CA VAL A 174 2.82 0.01 -1.71
C VAL A 174 3.74 1.11 -1.18
N GLN A 175 4.83 1.42 -1.90
CA GLN A 175 5.75 2.48 -1.49
C GLN A 175 5.10 3.86 -1.60
N PHE A 176 4.37 4.14 -2.68
CA PHE A 176 3.59 5.37 -2.82
C PHE A 176 2.60 5.57 -1.67
N GLN A 177 1.96 4.49 -1.19
CA GLN A 177 0.98 4.58 -0.10
C GLN A 177 1.63 4.85 1.27
N LYS A 178 2.93 4.61 1.46
CA LYS A 178 3.62 4.89 2.72
C LYS A 178 3.66 6.39 3.05
N SER A 179 3.64 7.27 2.04
CA SER A 179 3.58 8.74 2.23
C SER A 179 2.19 9.24 2.63
N VAL A 180 1.18 8.36 2.71
CA VAL A 180 -0.22 8.70 2.95
C VAL A 180 -0.71 9.79 1.97
N PRO A 181 -0.72 9.47 0.66
CA PRO A 181 -1.06 10.44 -0.38
C PRO A 181 -2.53 10.83 -0.33
N ASP A 182 -2.81 12.10 -0.65
CA ASP A 182 -4.16 12.63 -0.69
C ASP A 182 -4.97 12.08 -1.87
N LEU A 183 -6.25 12.47 -1.96
CA LEU A 183 -7.15 11.98 -3.00
C LEU A 183 -6.62 12.26 -4.42
N VAL A 184 -6.07 13.46 -4.66
CA VAL A 184 -5.68 13.89 -5.99
C VAL A 184 -4.51 13.06 -6.54
N PRO A 185 -3.36 12.91 -5.85
CA PRO A 185 -2.29 12.02 -6.30
C PRO A 185 -2.75 10.58 -6.51
N ARG A 186 -3.56 10.04 -5.58
CA ARG A 186 -4.11 8.69 -5.68
C ARG A 186 -4.97 8.49 -6.93
N ALA A 187 -5.77 9.48 -7.29
CA ALA A 187 -6.58 9.45 -8.51
C ALA A 187 -5.69 9.47 -9.76
N PHE A 188 -4.67 10.32 -9.80
CA PHE A 188 -3.71 10.33 -10.91
C PHE A 188 -2.95 9.01 -11.05
N LEU A 189 -2.49 8.43 -9.95
CA LEU A 189 -1.83 7.12 -9.98
C LEU A 189 -2.78 6.03 -10.51
N GLN A 190 -4.02 6.01 -10.04
CA GLN A 190 -5.02 5.04 -10.51
C GLN A 190 -5.28 5.17 -12.01
N THR A 191 -5.43 6.41 -12.51
CA THR A 191 -5.62 6.68 -13.95
C THR A 191 -4.37 6.39 -14.77
N LEU A 192 -3.16 6.58 -14.21
CA LEU A 192 -1.92 6.19 -14.88
C LEU A 192 -1.84 4.67 -15.02
N LEU A 193 -2.11 3.94 -13.94
CA LEU A 193 -2.00 2.49 -13.90
C LEU A 193 -3.03 1.78 -14.74
N VAL A 194 -4.28 2.25 -14.75
CA VAL A 194 -5.37 1.58 -15.47
C VAL A 194 -6.05 2.53 -16.45
N GLN A 195 -5.90 2.22 -17.74
CA GLN A 195 -6.57 2.92 -18.84
C GLN A 195 -7.18 1.85 -19.75
N ASP A 196 -8.48 1.96 -20.03
CA ASP A 196 -9.23 1.04 -20.92
C ASP A 196 -9.02 -0.46 -20.61
N GLY A 197 -8.95 -0.81 -19.32
CA GLY A 197 -8.76 -2.19 -18.88
C GLY A 197 -7.34 -2.75 -19.05
N LYS A 198 -6.38 -1.89 -19.43
CA LYS A 198 -4.97 -2.25 -19.64
C LYS A 198 -4.07 -1.60 -18.60
N LEU A 199 -2.95 -2.26 -18.29
CA LEU A 199 -1.91 -1.69 -17.46
C LEU A 199 -1.18 -0.59 -18.25
N TYR A 200 -1.11 0.62 -17.69
CA TYR A 200 -0.61 1.84 -18.34
C TYR A 200 -1.30 2.19 -19.67
N GLY A 201 -2.46 1.61 -19.97
CA GLY A 201 -3.10 1.70 -21.28
C GLY A 201 -2.36 0.94 -22.40
N ARG A 202 -1.22 0.30 -22.12
CA ARG A 202 -0.36 -0.34 -23.12
C ARG A 202 -0.47 -1.85 -23.05
N ASP A 203 -0.30 -2.40 -21.84
CA ASP A 203 -0.12 -3.83 -21.61
C ASP A 203 -1.47 -4.49 -21.31
N LEU A 204 -1.84 -5.51 -22.11
CA LEU A 204 -3.04 -6.30 -21.85
C LEU A 204 -2.86 -7.08 -20.54
N SER A 205 -3.96 -7.29 -19.82
CA SER A 205 -3.95 -8.02 -18.54
C SER A 205 -3.45 -9.45 -18.71
N CYS A 206 -3.77 -10.13 -19.82
CA CYS A 206 -3.24 -11.44 -20.16
C CYS A 206 -1.71 -11.44 -20.35
N ASP A 207 -1.14 -10.39 -20.97
CA ASP A 207 0.31 -10.27 -21.14
C ASP A 207 1.01 -9.99 -19.80
N VAL A 208 0.37 -9.22 -18.92
CA VAL A 208 0.84 -9.01 -17.54
C VAL A 208 0.88 -10.33 -16.78
N ILE A 209 -0.18 -11.13 -16.85
CA ILE A 209 -0.25 -12.45 -16.21
C ILE A 209 0.80 -13.40 -16.82
N SER A 210 0.88 -13.48 -18.15
CA SER A 210 1.85 -14.33 -18.86
C SER A 210 3.29 -14.04 -18.42
N ARG A 211 3.65 -12.77 -18.26
CA ARG A 211 4.97 -12.36 -17.75
C ARG A 211 5.18 -12.76 -16.30
N ALA A 212 4.16 -12.66 -15.45
CA ALA A 212 4.24 -13.11 -14.06
C ALA A 212 4.40 -14.64 -13.93
N LEU A 213 3.82 -15.42 -14.84
CA LEU A 213 4.00 -16.88 -14.89
C LEU A 213 5.40 -17.31 -15.38
N SER A 214 6.19 -16.40 -15.97
CA SER A 214 7.54 -16.68 -16.48
C SER A 214 7.58 -17.83 -17.51
N LEU A 215 6.50 -18.03 -18.28
CA LEU A 215 6.38 -19.10 -19.26
C LEU A 215 6.83 -18.66 -20.66
N PRO A 216 7.82 -19.32 -21.28
CA PRO A 216 8.26 -18.99 -22.64
C PRO A 216 7.20 -19.39 -23.68
N GLY A 217 6.92 -18.51 -24.64
CA GLY A 217 6.09 -18.79 -25.81
C GLY A 217 4.59 -18.53 -25.68
N ILE A 218 4.10 -18.09 -24.51
CA ILE A 218 2.68 -17.76 -24.27
C ILE A 218 2.38 -16.27 -24.54
N ILE A 219 3.40 -15.42 -24.53
CA ILE A 219 3.23 -13.99 -24.81
C ILE A 219 2.77 -13.82 -26.26
N GLY A 220 1.58 -13.27 -26.46
CA GLY A 220 0.96 -13.13 -27.78
C GLY A 220 0.22 -14.37 -28.29
N ASP A 221 0.12 -15.44 -27.50
CA ASP A 221 -0.67 -16.62 -27.86
C ASP A 221 -2.17 -16.33 -27.75
N LYS A 222 -2.89 -16.45 -28.88
CA LYS A 222 -4.32 -16.13 -28.95
C LYS A 222 -5.15 -17.05 -28.05
N GLU A 223 -4.79 -18.33 -27.96
CA GLU A 223 -5.55 -19.30 -27.17
C GLU A 223 -5.51 -18.93 -25.69
N PHE A 224 -4.32 -18.63 -25.16
CA PHE A 224 -4.15 -18.11 -23.81
C PHE A 224 -4.87 -16.77 -23.58
N GLN A 225 -4.79 -15.84 -24.53
CA GLN A 225 -5.45 -14.54 -24.41
C GLN A 225 -6.97 -14.63 -24.36
N THR A 226 -7.56 -15.62 -25.07
CA THR A 226 -9.01 -15.85 -25.09
C THR A 226 -9.49 -16.80 -23.98
N ASN A 227 -8.59 -17.39 -23.20
CA ASN A 227 -8.94 -18.29 -22.12
C ASN A 227 -9.79 -17.56 -21.06
N GLU A 228 -10.93 -18.14 -20.71
CA GLU A 228 -11.91 -17.53 -19.80
C GLU A 228 -11.29 -17.17 -18.43
N PHE A 229 -10.49 -18.07 -17.85
CA PHE A 229 -9.83 -17.83 -16.57
C PHE A 229 -8.81 -16.69 -16.65
N VAL A 230 -8.05 -16.60 -17.74
CA VAL A 230 -7.07 -15.52 -17.95
C VAL A 230 -7.76 -14.17 -18.06
N VAL A 231 -8.89 -14.11 -18.79
CA VAL A 231 -9.68 -12.88 -18.92
C VAL A 231 -10.27 -12.45 -17.57
N GLN A 232 -10.86 -13.39 -16.82
CA GLN A 232 -11.44 -13.11 -15.50
C GLN A 232 -10.36 -12.69 -14.49
N LEU A 233 -9.23 -13.40 -14.43
CA LEU A 233 -8.08 -13.03 -13.59
C LEU A 233 -7.53 -11.65 -13.99
N GLY A 234 -7.49 -11.36 -15.30
CA GLY A 234 -7.09 -10.05 -15.79
C GLY A 234 -7.99 -8.94 -15.25
N GLN A 235 -9.31 -9.14 -15.25
CA GLN A 235 -10.25 -8.19 -14.67
C GLN A 235 -10.07 -8.05 -13.14
N LEU A 236 -9.78 -9.14 -12.43
CA LEU A 236 -9.47 -9.12 -11.00
C LEU A 236 -8.20 -8.33 -10.71
N VAL A 237 -7.12 -8.54 -11.48
CA VAL A 237 -5.86 -7.78 -11.35
C VAL A 237 -6.10 -6.30 -11.57
N ILE A 238 -6.85 -5.93 -12.60
CA ILE A 238 -7.15 -4.51 -12.88
C ILE A 238 -7.95 -3.88 -11.74
N ASN A 239 -8.96 -4.59 -11.22
CA ASN A 239 -9.72 -4.11 -10.07
C ASN A 239 -8.86 -4.01 -8.81
N PHE A 240 -7.97 -4.97 -8.60
CA PHE A 240 -7.04 -5.01 -7.50
C PHE A 240 -6.09 -3.81 -7.51
N LEU A 241 -5.47 -3.49 -8.65
CA LEU A 241 -4.63 -2.29 -8.82
C LEU A 241 -5.41 -1.00 -8.49
N LYS A 242 -6.66 -0.90 -8.95
CA LYS A 242 -7.52 0.25 -8.61
C LYS A 242 -7.76 0.35 -7.10
N ILE A 243 -8.06 -0.78 -6.45
CA ILE A 243 -8.31 -0.82 -5.00
C ILE A 243 -7.07 -0.34 -4.24
N LEU A 244 -5.87 -0.82 -4.58
CA LEU A 244 -4.63 -0.46 -3.90
C LEU A 244 -4.28 1.04 -4.01
N CYS A 245 -4.85 1.77 -4.98
CA CYS A 245 -4.70 3.22 -5.11
C CYS A 245 -5.66 4.01 -4.21
N THR A 246 -6.61 3.37 -3.52
CA THR A 246 -7.57 4.07 -2.66
C THR A 246 -7.01 4.34 -1.25
N ASN A 247 -7.75 5.03 -0.39
CA ASN A 247 -7.34 5.22 1.01
C ASN A 247 -7.40 3.90 1.79
N THR A 248 -6.65 3.79 2.88
CA THR A 248 -6.52 2.57 3.71
C THR A 248 -7.86 1.93 4.12
N ALA A 249 -8.84 2.73 4.56
CA ALA A 249 -10.15 2.22 4.95
C ALA A 249 -10.91 1.59 3.77
N TRP A 250 -10.85 2.25 2.60
CA TRP A 250 -11.45 1.74 1.38
C TRP A 250 -10.72 0.53 0.81
N GLN A 251 -9.38 0.52 0.88
CA GLN A 251 -8.56 -0.65 0.55
C GLN A 251 -9.04 -1.86 1.34
N ARG A 252 -9.10 -1.77 2.67
CA ARG A 252 -9.53 -2.90 3.52
C ARG A 252 -10.94 -3.38 3.16
N ARG A 253 -11.88 -2.45 3.02
CA ARG A 253 -13.29 -2.77 2.68
C ARG A 253 -13.41 -3.48 1.33
N LYS A 254 -12.69 -3.02 0.30
CA LYS A 254 -12.79 -3.56 -1.05
C LYS A 254 -11.97 -4.85 -1.23
N LEU A 255 -10.78 -4.93 -0.64
CA LEU A 255 -9.99 -6.17 -0.61
C LEU A 255 -10.77 -7.28 0.08
N GLY A 256 -11.37 -7.01 1.25
CA GLY A 256 -12.20 -7.98 1.97
C GLY A 256 -13.36 -8.52 1.13
N LYS A 257 -14.02 -7.69 0.32
CA LYS A 257 -15.07 -8.14 -0.61
C LYS A 257 -14.51 -8.96 -1.78
N SER A 258 -13.36 -8.56 -2.32
CA SER A 258 -12.75 -9.26 -3.45
C SER A 258 -12.22 -10.67 -3.10
N LEU A 259 -12.01 -10.98 -1.82
CA LEU A 259 -11.56 -12.31 -1.37
C LEU A 259 -12.44 -13.44 -1.91
N GLN A 260 -13.77 -13.22 -1.94
CA GLN A 260 -14.71 -14.21 -2.46
C GLN A 260 -14.53 -14.42 -3.97
N ASP A 261 -14.28 -13.36 -4.73
CA ASP A 261 -14.05 -13.46 -6.17
C ASP A 261 -12.74 -14.22 -6.46
N TRP A 262 -11.67 -13.88 -5.75
CA TRP A 262 -10.36 -14.56 -5.81
C TRP A 262 -10.45 -16.04 -5.43
N SER A 263 -11.21 -16.38 -4.40
CA SER A 263 -11.42 -17.77 -3.99
C SER A 263 -12.27 -18.55 -5.00
N THR A 264 -13.35 -17.95 -5.51
CA THR A 264 -14.24 -18.59 -6.48
C THR A 264 -13.48 -18.97 -7.74
N ILE A 265 -12.68 -18.06 -8.30
CA ILE A 265 -11.89 -18.36 -9.50
C ILE A 265 -10.80 -19.42 -9.23
N SER A 266 -10.19 -19.40 -8.05
CA SER A 266 -9.22 -20.43 -7.63
C SER A 266 -9.84 -21.82 -7.61
N ILE A 267 -11.02 -21.97 -6.99
CA ILE A 267 -11.76 -23.23 -6.91
C ILE A 267 -12.19 -23.70 -8.30
N GLN A 268 -12.71 -22.80 -9.14
CA GLN A 268 -13.13 -23.14 -10.50
C GLN A 268 -11.93 -23.62 -11.34
N LEU A 269 -10.80 -22.95 -11.23
CA LEU A 269 -9.56 -23.32 -11.93
C LEU A 269 -9.02 -24.67 -11.44
N GLU A 270 -9.07 -24.94 -10.12
CA GLU A 270 -8.68 -26.24 -9.57
C GLU A 270 -9.60 -27.37 -10.06
N LEU A 271 -10.92 -27.15 -10.09
CA LEU A 271 -11.88 -28.13 -10.59
C LEU A 271 -11.72 -28.39 -12.09
N ALA A 272 -11.47 -27.35 -12.89
CA ALA A 272 -11.18 -27.49 -14.31
C ALA A 272 -9.91 -28.33 -14.53
N LEU A 273 -8.83 -28.02 -13.81
CA LEU A 273 -7.57 -28.77 -13.87
C LEU A 273 -7.77 -30.26 -13.52
N LYS A 274 -8.56 -30.56 -12.48
CA LYS A 274 -8.87 -31.95 -12.09
C LYS A 274 -9.68 -32.68 -13.15
N ARG A 275 -10.66 -32.03 -13.79
CA ARG A 275 -11.49 -32.62 -14.84
C ARG A 275 -10.70 -32.89 -16.12
N GLU A 276 -9.89 -31.94 -16.57
CA GLU A 276 -9.17 -32.03 -17.84
C GLU A 276 -8.01 -33.02 -17.79
N PHE A 277 -7.42 -33.25 -16.60
CA PHE A 277 -6.15 -33.95 -16.50
C PHE A 277 -6.04 -34.98 -15.36
N GLY A 278 -7.10 -35.17 -14.57
CA GLY A 278 -7.17 -36.20 -13.52
C GLY A 278 -7.26 -37.63 -14.06
N GLU A 279 -7.67 -37.82 -15.32
CA GLU A 279 -7.97 -39.15 -15.90
C GLU A 279 -6.96 -39.62 -16.96
N THR A 280 -6.03 -38.77 -17.42
CA THR A 280 -5.24 -39.02 -18.64
C THR A 280 -3.81 -39.45 -18.33
N ARG A 281 -3.53 -40.77 -18.37
CA ARG A 281 -2.19 -41.36 -18.08
C ARG A 281 -1.20 -41.35 -19.26
N ASN A 282 -1.62 -40.92 -20.46
CA ASN A 282 -0.80 -40.86 -21.67
C ASN A 282 -0.87 -39.46 -22.29
N VAL A 283 0.03 -38.56 -21.90
CA VAL A 283 -0.05 -37.12 -22.25
C VAL A 283 0.82 -36.80 -23.47
N LEU A 284 0.21 -36.26 -24.53
CA LEU A 284 0.89 -35.71 -25.71
C LEU A 284 1.75 -34.47 -25.33
N PRO A 285 2.81 -34.13 -26.07
CA PRO A 285 3.69 -32.99 -25.74
C PRO A 285 2.98 -31.63 -25.60
N HIS A 286 1.87 -31.42 -26.33
CA HIS A 286 1.06 -30.19 -26.28
C HIS A 286 0.15 -30.14 -25.04
N GLU A 287 -0.49 -31.27 -24.69
CA GLU A 287 -1.28 -31.42 -23.45
C GLU A 287 -0.42 -31.17 -22.21
N ASN A 288 0.88 -31.50 -22.26
CA ASN A 288 1.85 -31.22 -21.20
C ASN A 288 2.06 -29.71 -20.99
N MET A 289 1.97 -28.89 -22.05
CA MET A 289 2.12 -27.45 -21.94
C MET A 289 0.87 -26.80 -21.34
N CYS A 290 -0.33 -27.11 -21.86
CA CYS A 290 -1.59 -26.59 -21.32
C CYS A 290 -1.75 -26.91 -19.82
N MET A 291 -1.48 -28.17 -19.44
CA MET A 291 -1.39 -28.59 -18.04
C MET A 291 -0.52 -27.69 -17.18
N ARG A 292 0.67 -27.39 -17.71
CA ARG A 292 1.66 -26.59 -17.01
C ARG A 292 1.19 -25.15 -16.84
N VAL A 293 0.58 -24.57 -17.88
CA VAL A 293 0.00 -23.23 -17.81
C VAL A 293 -1.08 -23.19 -16.73
N SER A 294 -2.05 -24.10 -16.77
CA SER A 294 -3.16 -24.14 -15.82
C SER A 294 -2.68 -24.36 -14.39
N LYS A 295 -1.70 -25.26 -14.17
CA LYS A 295 -1.09 -25.48 -12.85
C LYS A 295 -0.37 -24.23 -12.34
N GLN A 296 0.40 -23.53 -13.18
CA GLN A 296 1.10 -22.32 -12.77
C GLN A 296 0.14 -21.15 -12.54
N LEU A 297 -0.91 -21.05 -13.36
CA LEU A 297 -1.99 -20.09 -13.17
C LEU A 297 -2.69 -20.32 -11.82
N LEU A 298 -2.93 -21.57 -11.44
CA LEU A 298 -3.53 -21.92 -10.16
C LEU A 298 -2.64 -21.52 -8.98
N ILE A 299 -1.35 -21.89 -9.01
CA ILE A 299 -0.38 -21.52 -7.97
C ILE A 299 -0.30 -19.99 -7.84
N TRP A 300 -0.22 -19.29 -8.97
CA TRP A 300 -0.14 -17.83 -8.99
C TRP A 300 -1.43 -17.18 -8.44
N THR A 301 -2.60 -17.73 -8.78
CA THR A 301 -3.89 -17.25 -8.27
C THR A 301 -4.01 -17.48 -6.76
N HIS A 302 -3.60 -18.64 -6.26
CA HIS A 302 -3.56 -18.91 -4.83
C HIS A 302 -2.61 -17.95 -4.10
N GLU A 303 -1.43 -17.71 -4.64
CA GLU A 303 -0.48 -16.77 -4.06
C GLU A 303 -1.09 -15.37 -3.90
N HIS A 304 -1.70 -14.82 -4.96
CA HIS A 304 -2.36 -13.51 -4.88
C HIS A 304 -3.57 -13.51 -3.95
N THR A 305 -4.34 -14.60 -3.91
CA THR A 305 -5.45 -14.76 -2.96
C THR A 305 -4.97 -14.64 -1.51
N TYR A 306 -3.89 -15.35 -1.14
CA TYR A 306 -3.32 -15.26 0.20
C TYR A 306 -2.62 -13.92 0.46
N TRP A 307 -2.04 -13.29 -0.56
CA TRP A 307 -1.51 -11.94 -0.45
C TRP A 307 -2.61 -10.93 -0.11
N VAL A 308 -3.77 -11.02 -0.79
CA VAL A 308 -4.94 -10.16 -0.52
C VAL A 308 -5.47 -10.41 0.89
N ALA A 309 -5.53 -11.68 1.32
CA ALA A 309 -5.92 -12.05 2.69
C ALA A 309 -4.98 -11.46 3.74
N TYR A 310 -3.67 -11.59 3.54
CA TYR A 310 -2.67 -10.98 4.41
C TYR A 310 -2.81 -9.46 4.45
N ARG A 311 -2.94 -8.81 3.28
CA ARG A 311 -3.12 -7.37 3.18
C ARG A 311 -4.38 -6.89 3.93
N PHE A 312 -5.48 -7.63 3.82
CA PHE A 312 -6.72 -7.34 4.54
C PHE A 312 -6.54 -7.36 6.07
N LEU A 313 -5.77 -8.33 6.59
CA LEU A 313 -5.46 -8.44 8.01
C LEU A 313 -4.57 -7.29 8.50
N ILE A 314 -3.46 -7.00 7.82
CA ILE A 314 -2.54 -5.93 8.28
C ILE A 314 -3.16 -4.53 8.22
N LEU A 315 -4.06 -4.29 7.25
CA LEU A 315 -4.83 -3.03 7.19
C LEU A 315 -5.74 -2.88 8.41
N GLY A 316 -6.12 -3.96 9.10
CA GLY A 316 -6.84 -3.88 10.36
C GLY A 316 -6.01 -3.29 11.50
N PHE A 317 -4.70 -3.57 11.54
CA PHE A 317 -3.78 -2.91 12.48
C PHE A 317 -3.60 -1.42 12.13
N GLU A 318 -3.39 -1.08 10.85
CA GLU A 318 -3.24 0.33 10.43
C GLU A 318 -4.47 1.19 10.77
N LEU A 319 -5.65 0.58 10.77
CA LEU A 319 -6.92 1.24 11.08
C LEU A 319 -7.32 1.12 12.55
N ASN A 320 -6.47 0.55 13.41
CA ASN A 320 -6.73 0.31 14.83
C ASN A 320 -8.05 -0.45 15.09
N LEU A 321 -8.33 -1.48 14.29
CA LEU A 321 -9.56 -2.28 14.38
C LEU A 321 -9.47 -3.45 15.36
N TYR A 322 -8.28 -3.71 15.89
CA TYR A 322 -8.03 -4.84 16.79
C TYR A 322 -7.71 -4.33 18.19
N SER A 323 -8.39 -4.88 19.19
CA SER A 323 -8.08 -4.64 20.59
C SER A 323 -6.97 -5.58 21.10
N PRO A 324 -6.27 -5.25 22.20
CA PRO A 324 -5.25 -6.12 22.78
C PRO A 324 -5.72 -7.53 23.11
N SER A 325 -7.01 -7.69 23.47
CA SER A 325 -7.60 -9.00 23.74
C SER A 325 -7.78 -9.89 22.51
N GLU A 326 -7.68 -9.30 21.31
CA GLU A 326 -7.89 -9.99 20.03
C GLU A 326 -6.57 -10.24 19.28
N TYR A 327 -5.46 -9.67 19.74
CA TYR A 327 -4.16 -9.83 19.09
C TYR A 327 -3.78 -11.31 18.93
N CYS A 328 -4.08 -12.14 19.93
CA CYS A 328 -3.78 -13.57 19.89
C CYS A 328 -4.42 -14.26 18.67
N MET A 329 -5.72 -14.05 18.42
CA MET A 329 -6.43 -14.66 17.30
C MET A 329 -6.04 -14.03 15.96
N VAL A 330 -5.76 -12.73 15.93
CA VAL A 330 -5.36 -12.03 14.70
C VAL A 330 -3.96 -12.46 14.25
N TYR A 331 -2.98 -12.50 15.17
CA TYR A 331 -1.64 -13.00 14.84
C TYR A 331 -1.66 -14.49 14.47
N TRP A 332 -2.48 -15.29 15.14
CA TRP A 332 -2.67 -16.70 14.77
C TRP A 332 -3.17 -16.82 13.33
N TYR A 333 -4.25 -16.12 12.98
CA TYR A 333 -4.82 -16.18 11.63
C TYR A 333 -3.85 -15.64 10.58
N MET A 334 -3.14 -14.56 10.91
CA MET A 334 -2.10 -13.98 10.06
C MET A 334 -0.96 -14.98 9.82
N TYR A 335 -0.52 -15.71 10.84
CA TYR A 335 0.43 -16.81 10.70
C TYR A 335 -0.07 -17.88 9.72
N VAL A 336 -1.30 -18.39 9.88
CA VAL A 336 -1.82 -19.45 8.99
C VAL A 336 -1.91 -18.96 7.53
N VAL A 337 -2.36 -17.71 7.31
CA VAL A 337 -2.39 -17.08 5.98
C VAL A 337 -0.99 -16.93 5.40
N LEU A 338 -0.02 -16.45 6.18
CA LEU A 338 1.36 -16.26 5.75
C LEU A 338 2.06 -17.58 5.42
N MET A 339 1.77 -18.64 6.18
CA MET A 339 2.25 -19.99 5.88
C MET A 339 1.76 -20.48 4.51
N LYS A 340 0.47 -20.27 4.21
CA LYS A 340 -0.04 -20.59 2.87
C LYS A 340 0.55 -19.70 1.78
N LEU A 341 0.77 -18.43 2.06
CA LEU A 341 1.42 -17.52 1.11
C LEU A 341 2.85 -17.95 0.77
N ILE A 342 3.67 -18.32 1.77
CA ILE A 342 5.05 -18.76 1.53
C ILE A 342 5.10 -20.11 0.83
N GLU A 343 4.19 -21.05 1.15
CA GLU A 343 4.04 -22.32 0.43
C GLU A 343 3.79 -22.07 -1.08
N GLN A 344 2.82 -21.23 -1.43
CA GLN A 344 2.53 -20.93 -2.84
C GLN A 344 3.69 -20.22 -3.55
N MET A 345 4.34 -19.28 -2.87
CA MET A 345 5.50 -18.58 -3.40
C MET A 345 6.66 -19.55 -3.72
N GLN A 346 6.94 -20.49 -2.81
CA GLN A 346 7.95 -21.53 -3.00
C GLN A 346 7.59 -22.46 -4.16
N LEU A 347 6.32 -22.89 -4.27
CA LEU A 347 5.84 -23.70 -5.39
C LEU A 347 6.04 -23.00 -6.73
N ARG A 348 5.74 -21.69 -6.80
CA ARG A 348 5.98 -20.90 -8.02
C ARG A 348 7.46 -20.85 -8.38
N ILE A 349 8.35 -20.61 -7.41
CA ILE A 349 9.80 -20.57 -7.63
C ILE A 349 10.32 -21.91 -8.15
N LEU A 350 9.88 -23.03 -7.57
CA LEU A 350 10.23 -24.38 -8.04
C LEU A 350 9.78 -24.59 -9.49
N ALA A 351 8.55 -24.21 -9.82
CA ALA A 351 8.01 -24.33 -11.17
C ALA A 351 8.80 -23.49 -12.21
N SER A 352 9.28 -22.31 -11.81
CA SER A 352 10.14 -21.45 -12.63
C SER A 352 11.56 -21.99 -12.81
N ASN A 353 12.13 -22.64 -11.79
CA ASN A 353 13.46 -23.26 -11.90
C ASN A 353 13.45 -24.48 -12.83
N GLU A 354 12.40 -25.29 -12.80
CA GLU A 354 12.21 -26.39 -13.76
C GLU A 354 12.11 -25.88 -15.21
N ASN A 355 11.53 -24.69 -15.42
CA ASN A 355 11.49 -24.03 -16.73
C ASN A 355 12.91 -23.70 -17.25
N LEU A 356 13.79 -23.21 -16.38
CA LEU A 356 15.16 -22.82 -16.74
C LEU A 356 16.04 -24.04 -17.01
N GLN A 357 15.94 -25.10 -16.19
CA GLN A 357 16.75 -26.31 -16.38
C GLN A 357 16.42 -27.07 -17.67
N ARG A 358 15.16 -27.05 -18.13
CA ARG A 358 14.77 -27.65 -19.42
C ARG A 358 15.35 -26.90 -20.62
N LYS A 359 15.61 -25.58 -20.50
CA LYS A 359 16.30 -24.79 -21.54
C LYS A 359 17.79 -25.18 -21.68
N GLY A 360 18.45 -25.54 -20.58
CA GLY A 360 19.89 -25.89 -20.54
C GLY A 360 20.24 -27.26 -21.13
N LYS A 361 19.27 -28.15 -21.37
CA LYS A 361 19.53 -29.50 -21.91
C LYS A 361 19.79 -29.55 -23.43
N LYS A 362 19.73 -28.43 -24.16
CA LYS A 362 20.02 -28.39 -25.61
C LYS A 362 21.49 -28.06 -25.97
N LYS A 363 22.38 -27.84 -25.00
CA LYS A 363 23.82 -27.70 -25.24
C LYS A 363 24.58 -28.07 -23.97
N LYS A 364 25.17 -29.27 -23.91
CA LYS A 364 26.20 -29.54 -22.90
C LYS A 364 27.15 -30.64 -23.38
N ASP A 365 28.28 -30.21 -23.93
CA ASP A 365 29.54 -30.91 -23.73
C ASP A 365 30.27 -30.22 -22.56
N HIS A 366 30.82 -31.07 -21.69
CA HIS A 366 31.56 -30.83 -20.44
C HIS A 366 30.77 -30.65 -19.11
N PRO A 367 31.09 -31.48 -18.09
CA PRO A 367 30.64 -31.29 -16.73
C PRO A 367 31.64 -30.40 -15.98
N LYS A 368 31.20 -29.22 -15.53
CA LYS A 368 31.80 -28.57 -14.36
C LYS A 368 30.82 -28.72 -13.20
N ASP A 369 31.35 -29.22 -12.09
CA ASP A 369 30.72 -29.24 -10.77
C ASP A 369 30.18 -27.84 -10.44
N PHE A 370 28.86 -27.70 -10.44
CA PHE A 370 28.19 -26.63 -9.73
C PHE A 370 27.65 -27.25 -8.44
N SER A 371 28.40 -27.04 -7.36
CA SER A 371 27.94 -27.24 -6.00
C SER A 371 26.56 -26.60 -5.82
N ARG A 372 25.63 -27.42 -5.31
CA ARG A 372 24.28 -27.04 -4.94
C ARG A 372 24.33 -25.87 -3.96
N ASP A 373 23.77 -24.74 -4.35
CA ASP A 373 23.18 -23.76 -3.43
C ASP A 373 22.10 -22.98 -4.20
N THR A 374 20.94 -23.61 -4.38
CA THR A 374 19.73 -22.88 -4.77
C THR A 374 19.29 -22.08 -3.54
N ALA A 375 19.94 -20.96 -3.28
CA ALA A 375 19.62 -20.09 -2.16
C ALA A 375 18.15 -19.68 -2.22
N CYS A 376 17.41 -19.88 -1.12
CA CYS A 376 16.02 -19.44 -0.97
C CYS A 376 15.90 -17.96 -1.36
N PRO A 377 14.98 -17.54 -2.25
CA PRO A 377 14.89 -16.14 -2.67
C PRO A 377 14.69 -15.16 -1.50
N SER A 378 15.25 -13.96 -1.62
CA SER A 378 15.22 -12.94 -0.55
C SER A 378 13.80 -12.56 -0.11
N SER A 379 12.83 -12.57 -1.03
CA SER A 379 11.42 -12.34 -0.73
C SER A 379 10.81 -13.43 0.15
N CYS A 380 11.16 -14.70 -0.07
CA CYS A 380 10.73 -15.80 0.79
C CYS A 380 11.33 -15.69 2.19
N LEU A 381 12.60 -15.30 2.29
CA LEU A 381 13.25 -15.09 3.59
C LEU A 381 12.62 -13.93 4.38
N LEU A 382 12.25 -12.83 3.70
CA LEU A 382 11.51 -11.74 4.34
C LEU A 382 10.14 -12.22 4.81
N LEU A 383 9.42 -12.96 3.96
CA LEU A 383 8.12 -13.54 4.33
C LEU A 383 8.24 -14.53 5.50
N GLN A 384 9.33 -15.29 5.58
CA GLN A 384 9.63 -16.16 6.72
C GLN A 384 9.78 -15.37 8.02
N CYS A 385 10.34 -14.16 7.98
CA CYS A 385 10.40 -13.30 9.16
C CYS A 385 8.98 -12.90 9.62
N TYR A 386 8.09 -12.56 8.68
CA TYR A 386 6.69 -12.26 9.02
C TYR A 386 5.95 -13.47 9.61
N VAL A 387 6.19 -14.68 9.07
CA VAL A 387 5.65 -15.94 9.62
C VAL A 387 6.11 -16.11 11.07
N LEU A 388 7.43 -16.07 11.32
CA LEU A 388 8.02 -16.28 12.63
C LEU A 388 7.55 -15.24 13.66
N LEU A 389 7.45 -13.97 13.28
CA LEU A 389 6.93 -12.93 14.17
C LEU A 389 5.44 -13.13 14.48
N SER A 390 4.64 -13.51 13.48
CA SER A 390 3.21 -13.78 13.68
C SER A 390 2.98 -14.97 14.61
N GLU A 391 3.71 -16.06 14.37
CA GLU A 391 3.64 -17.28 15.19
C GLU A 391 4.15 -17.02 16.61
N GLY A 392 5.32 -16.40 16.74
CA GLY A 392 5.91 -16.08 18.04
C GLY A 392 5.03 -15.17 18.89
N LEU A 393 4.44 -14.13 18.30
CA LEU A 393 3.49 -13.26 19.01
C LEU A 393 2.20 -13.99 19.38
N SER A 394 1.65 -14.81 18.46
CA SER A 394 0.47 -15.62 18.74
C SER A 394 0.70 -16.58 19.91
N MET A 395 1.81 -17.32 19.89
CA MET A 395 2.18 -18.28 20.92
C MET A 395 2.48 -17.60 22.26
N MET A 396 3.20 -16.47 22.25
CA MET A 396 3.49 -15.70 23.47
C MET A 396 2.21 -15.16 24.11
N LEU A 397 1.29 -14.57 23.31
CA LEU A 397 0.00 -14.08 23.79
C LEU A 397 -0.87 -15.23 24.34
N ALA A 398 -0.91 -16.37 23.66
CA ALA A 398 -1.65 -17.54 24.11
C ALA A 398 -1.09 -18.10 25.43
N ALA A 399 0.24 -18.23 25.55
CA ALA A 399 0.88 -18.71 26.77
C ALA A 399 0.69 -17.77 27.97
N LEU A 400 0.79 -16.45 27.76
CA LEU A 400 0.48 -15.45 28.79
C LEU A 400 -0.99 -15.53 29.23
N ARG A 401 -1.91 -15.67 28.27
CA ARG A 401 -3.34 -15.83 28.54
C ARG A 401 -3.63 -17.07 29.38
N ASN A 402 -2.98 -18.20 29.07
CA ASN A 402 -3.20 -19.47 29.77
C ASN A 402 -2.65 -19.47 31.20
N THR A 403 -1.62 -18.66 31.48
CA THR A 403 -0.92 -18.64 32.78
C THR A 403 -1.44 -17.57 33.73
N SER A 404 -1.79 -16.38 33.22
CA SER A 404 -2.10 -15.21 34.05
C SER A 404 -3.53 -14.70 33.89
N ASN A 405 -4.36 -15.34 33.06
CA ASN A 405 -5.63 -14.80 32.57
C ASN A 405 -5.51 -13.38 31.95
N SER A 406 -4.29 -12.92 31.67
CA SER A 406 -4.04 -11.64 31.02
C SER A 406 -4.64 -11.62 29.62
N PHE A 407 -5.03 -10.42 29.18
CA PHE A 407 -5.62 -10.17 27.86
C PHE A 407 -6.95 -10.90 27.61
N GLN A 408 -7.54 -11.55 28.61
CA GLN A 408 -8.94 -11.94 28.57
C GLN A 408 -9.78 -10.72 28.91
N LEU A 409 -10.67 -10.34 27.99
CA LEU A 409 -11.72 -9.38 28.28
C LEU A 409 -13.04 -10.13 28.34
N PRO A 410 -13.56 -10.46 29.53
CA PRO A 410 -14.91 -10.98 29.68
C PRO A 410 -15.88 -9.90 29.19
N SER A 411 -16.57 -10.18 28.10
CA SER A 411 -17.64 -9.31 27.59
C SER A 411 -18.98 -9.98 27.85
N ILE A 412 -19.92 -9.19 28.36
CA ILE A 412 -21.30 -9.63 28.62
C ILE A 412 -22.09 -9.72 27.31
N PHE A 413 -21.67 -9.00 26.27
CA PHE A 413 -22.40 -8.88 25.01
C PHE A 413 -21.93 -9.85 23.93
N ASN A 414 -20.61 -10.04 23.79
CA ASN A 414 -20.03 -10.86 22.72
C ASN A 414 -19.02 -11.86 23.28
N SER A 415 -19.20 -13.12 22.94
CA SER A 415 -18.24 -14.19 23.16
C SER A 415 -16.97 -14.00 22.31
N GLU A 416 -15.90 -14.71 22.67
CA GLU A 416 -14.69 -14.76 21.84
C GLU A 416 -14.96 -15.36 20.45
N GLN A 417 -15.85 -16.34 20.36
CA GLN A 417 -16.25 -16.96 19.09
C GLN A 417 -16.95 -15.96 18.16
N GLU A 418 -17.85 -15.13 18.69
CA GLU A 418 -18.54 -14.12 17.89
C GLU A 418 -17.57 -13.04 17.40
N ARG A 419 -16.62 -12.62 18.24
CA ARG A 419 -15.54 -11.70 17.82
C ARG A 419 -14.66 -12.32 16.74
N PHE A 420 -14.31 -13.60 16.88
CA PHE A 420 -13.57 -14.33 15.85
C PHE A 420 -14.33 -14.31 14.52
N ILE A 421 -15.63 -14.65 14.54
CA ILE A 421 -16.47 -14.61 13.33
C ILE A 421 -16.52 -13.18 12.76
N GLN A 422 -16.75 -12.15 13.58
CA GLN A 422 -16.81 -10.75 13.11
C GLN A 422 -15.54 -10.30 12.40
N HIS A 423 -14.36 -10.68 12.91
CA HIS A 423 -13.08 -10.30 12.29
C HIS A 423 -12.76 -11.09 11.03
N PHE A 424 -13.13 -12.37 10.99
CA PHE A 424 -12.70 -13.31 9.94
C PHE A 424 -13.83 -13.76 9.00
N ASP A 425 -15.06 -13.27 9.13
CA ASP A 425 -16.24 -13.68 8.34
C ASP A 425 -15.97 -13.65 6.83
N LEU A 426 -15.35 -12.57 6.32
CA LEU A 426 -15.04 -12.43 4.90
C LEU A 426 -14.00 -13.47 4.44
N LEU A 427 -13.02 -13.79 5.27
CA LEU A 427 -12.00 -14.82 5.00
C LEU A 427 -12.62 -16.22 5.06
N GLN A 428 -13.48 -16.48 6.06
CA GLN A 428 -14.18 -17.75 6.21
C GLN A 428 -15.16 -18.02 5.07
N LYS A 429 -15.93 -17.01 4.63
CA LYS A 429 -16.81 -17.11 3.45
C LYS A 429 -16.01 -17.40 2.18
N ALA A 430 -14.80 -16.86 2.08
CA ALA A 430 -13.86 -17.17 1.00
C ALA A 430 -13.08 -18.49 1.23
N ARG A 431 -13.28 -19.20 2.34
CA ARG A 431 -12.57 -20.44 2.69
C ARG A 431 -11.04 -20.28 2.76
N LEU A 432 -10.57 -19.17 3.34
CA LEU A 432 -9.15 -18.82 3.37
C LEU A 432 -8.58 -18.73 4.79
N PRO A 433 -7.59 -19.58 5.15
CA PRO A 433 -7.29 -20.91 4.62
C PRO A 433 -8.46 -21.91 4.69
N GLU A 434 -8.34 -23.02 3.97
CA GLU A 434 -9.35 -24.08 4.03
C GLU A 434 -9.41 -24.72 5.42
N HIS A 435 -10.61 -25.13 5.84
CA HIS A 435 -10.85 -25.91 7.06
C HIS A 435 -10.45 -25.27 8.40
N ILE A 436 -10.21 -23.95 8.44
CA ILE A 436 -9.98 -23.26 9.72
C ILE A 436 -11.27 -22.72 10.31
N ALA A 437 -11.45 -22.97 11.60
CA ALA A 437 -12.57 -22.48 12.39
C ALA A 437 -12.07 -21.91 13.73
N TYR A 438 -13.00 -21.29 14.47
CA TYR A 438 -12.71 -20.83 15.83
C TYR A 438 -12.16 -21.95 16.73
N TYR A 439 -12.65 -23.18 16.57
CA TYR A 439 -12.17 -24.33 17.34
C TYR A 439 -10.70 -24.68 17.04
N SER A 440 -10.25 -24.52 15.79
CA SER A 440 -8.84 -24.73 15.41
C SER A 440 -7.94 -23.72 16.12
N PHE A 441 -8.35 -22.45 16.18
CA PHE A 441 -7.65 -21.43 16.96
C PHE A 441 -7.64 -21.78 18.45
N LYS A 442 -8.80 -22.12 19.02
CA LYS A 442 -8.94 -22.43 20.45
C LYS A 442 -8.06 -23.62 20.87
N GLU A 443 -8.01 -24.67 20.05
CA GLU A 443 -7.16 -25.85 20.27
C GLU A 443 -5.67 -25.50 20.17
N SER A 444 -5.27 -24.69 19.18
CA SER A 444 -3.89 -24.22 19.04
C SER A 444 -3.46 -23.35 20.22
N ALA A 445 -4.32 -22.42 20.64
CA ALA A 445 -4.02 -21.49 21.71
C ALA A 445 -4.01 -22.16 23.08
N SER A 446 -4.87 -23.16 23.33
CA SER A 446 -4.91 -23.87 24.62
C SER A 446 -3.67 -24.73 24.87
N ARG A 447 -2.97 -25.15 23.80
CA ARG A 447 -1.73 -25.92 23.88
C ARG A 447 -0.48 -25.08 24.09
N ALA A 448 -0.58 -23.75 24.06
CA ALA A 448 0.57 -22.88 24.18
C ALA A 448 1.01 -22.74 25.65
N PHE A 449 2.24 -23.17 25.94
CA PHE A 449 2.90 -22.95 27.22
C PHE A 449 4.18 -22.14 27.05
N MET A 450 4.55 -21.35 28.05
CA MET A 450 5.73 -20.47 27.99
C MET A 450 7.03 -21.24 27.71
N ALA A 451 7.15 -22.46 28.24
CA ALA A 451 8.30 -23.33 27.98
C ALA A 451 8.43 -23.70 26.49
N ASP A 452 7.31 -23.93 25.80
CA ASP A 452 7.30 -24.23 24.37
C ASP A 452 7.69 -23.00 23.54
N VAL A 453 7.18 -21.81 23.91
CA VAL A 453 7.56 -20.55 23.23
C VAL A 453 9.06 -20.31 23.34
N MET A 454 9.63 -20.52 24.53
CA MET A 454 11.07 -20.41 24.76
C MET A 454 11.88 -21.43 23.95
N LYS A 455 11.37 -22.66 23.84
CA LYS A 455 12.02 -23.74 23.09
C LYS A 455 12.00 -23.49 21.58
N CYS A 456 10.88 -23.03 21.04
CA CYS A 456 10.74 -22.70 19.61
C CYS A 456 11.55 -21.46 19.21
N ASN A 457 11.75 -20.52 20.15
CA ASN A 457 12.66 -19.37 20.02
C ASN A 457 12.49 -18.57 18.71
N PHE A 458 11.24 -18.35 18.29
CA PHE A 458 10.88 -17.73 17.01
C PHE A 458 11.60 -16.40 16.75
N PHE A 459 11.70 -15.55 17.78
CA PHE A 459 12.34 -14.23 17.67
C PHE A 459 13.85 -14.33 17.40
N ASN A 460 14.53 -15.34 17.95
CA ASN A 460 15.94 -15.60 17.67
C ASN A 460 16.16 -16.16 16.26
N GLU A 461 15.23 -16.96 15.73
CA GLU A 461 15.29 -17.42 14.34
C GLU A 461 15.20 -16.25 13.34
N VAL A 462 14.39 -15.23 13.64
CA VAL A 462 14.35 -13.99 12.84
C VAL A 462 15.73 -13.31 12.82
N GLN A 463 16.42 -13.24 13.96
CA GLN A 463 17.76 -12.65 14.06
C GLN A 463 18.82 -13.41 13.26
N LYS A 464 18.67 -14.73 13.09
CA LYS A 464 19.57 -15.52 12.23
C LYS A 464 19.37 -15.23 10.74
N ILE A 465 18.13 -14.89 10.34
CA ILE A 465 17.79 -14.63 8.93
C ILE A 465 18.21 -13.21 8.50
N ILE A 466 18.10 -12.22 9.39
CA ILE A 466 18.33 -10.79 9.10
C ILE A 466 19.69 -10.48 8.46
N PRO A 467 20.84 -11.01 8.94
CA PRO A 467 22.14 -10.73 8.33
C PRO A 467 22.20 -11.11 6.85
N SER A 468 21.63 -12.26 6.49
CA SER A 468 21.53 -12.70 5.09
C SER A 468 20.63 -11.77 4.27
N LEU A 469 19.53 -11.27 4.86
CA LEU A 469 18.63 -10.34 4.19
C LEU A 469 19.26 -8.97 3.94
N ARG A 470 19.98 -8.41 4.91
CA ARG A 470 20.67 -7.11 4.77
C ARG A 470 21.63 -7.10 3.59
N GLY A 471 22.44 -8.16 3.43
CA GLY A 471 23.36 -8.27 2.30
C GLY A 471 22.64 -8.32 0.95
N ARG A 472 21.48 -8.99 0.88
CA ARG A 472 20.71 -9.18 -0.36
C ARG A 472 19.86 -7.98 -0.76
N PHE A 473 19.48 -7.12 0.19
CA PHE A 473 18.70 -5.91 -0.04
C PHE A 473 19.53 -4.63 0.09
N ALA A 474 20.86 -4.71 -0.02
CA ALA A 474 21.76 -3.57 0.14
C ALA A 474 21.43 -2.38 -0.80
N SER A 475 20.87 -2.64 -1.98
CA SER A 475 20.46 -1.63 -2.95
C SER A 475 19.04 -1.08 -2.73
N GLU A 476 18.29 -1.59 -1.77
CA GLU A 476 16.88 -1.27 -1.54
C GLU A 476 16.67 -0.66 -0.14
N PRO A 477 16.86 0.67 0.03
CA PRO A 477 16.85 1.30 1.35
C PRO A 477 15.53 1.12 2.10
N GLU A 478 14.42 1.07 1.38
CA GLU A 478 13.08 0.86 1.97
C GLU A 478 12.92 -0.54 2.56
N LYS A 479 13.49 -1.57 1.92
CA LYS A 479 13.49 -2.93 2.46
C LYS A 479 14.46 -3.06 3.62
N LEU A 480 15.57 -2.34 3.61
CA LEU A 480 16.48 -2.27 4.75
C LEU A 480 15.81 -1.63 5.97
N ALA A 481 15.04 -0.55 5.77
CA ALA A 481 14.27 0.07 6.83
C ALA A 481 13.22 -0.89 7.41
N GLU A 482 12.50 -1.62 6.56
CA GLU A 482 11.58 -2.68 6.99
C GLU A 482 12.30 -3.76 7.81
N ILE A 483 13.42 -4.29 7.31
CA ILE A 483 14.22 -5.32 8.00
C ILE A 483 14.70 -4.84 9.36
N HIS A 484 15.15 -3.59 9.46
CA HIS A 484 15.57 -3.00 10.73
C HIS A 484 14.42 -2.91 11.73
N GLN A 485 13.22 -2.51 11.28
CA GLN A 485 12.03 -2.49 12.15
C GLN A 485 11.68 -3.89 12.66
N LEU A 486 11.73 -4.91 11.79
CA LEU A 486 11.46 -6.30 12.18
C LEU A 486 12.50 -6.85 13.17
N GLU A 487 13.77 -6.48 12.98
CA GLU A 487 14.85 -6.83 13.91
C GLU A 487 14.64 -6.23 15.29
N GLN A 488 14.25 -4.95 15.36
CA GLN A 488 13.93 -4.29 16.62
C GLN A 488 12.76 -5.00 17.31
N VAL A 489 11.70 -5.33 16.58
CA VAL A 489 10.56 -6.10 17.13
C VAL A 489 11.02 -7.45 17.66
N ALA A 490 11.81 -8.20 16.89
CA ALA A 490 12.31 -9.50 17.29
C ALA A 490 13.18 -9.41 18.56
N GLU A 491 14.12 -8.47 18.61
CA GLU A 491 15.01 -8.30 19.77
C GLU A 491 14.25 -7.94 21.04
N HIS A 492 13.33 -6.97 20.97
CA HIS A 492 12.59 -6.55 22.17
C HIS A 492 11.68 -7.67 22.67
N ASN A 493 11.01 -8.40 21.77
CA ASN A 493 10.17 -9.53 22.16
C ASN A 493 10.98 -10.71 22.71
N ARG A 494 12.20 -10.94 22.20
CA ARG A 494 13.14 -11.94 22.76
C ARG A 494 13.54 -11.57 24.19
N ILE A 495 13.88 -10.31 24.44
CA ILE A 495 14.22 -9.81 25.78
C ILE A 495 13.02 -9.93 26.71
N ALA A 496 11.84 -9.47 26.28
CA ALA A 496 10.61 -9.57 27.05
C ALA A 496 10.30 -11.03 27.44
N LEU A 497 10.39 -11.95 26.48
CA LEU A 497 10.15 -13.37 26.70
C LEU A 497 11.12 -13.97 27.75
N ASN A 498 12.40 -13.58 27.72
CA ASN A 498 13.38 -13.98 28.73
C ASN A 498 13.02 -13.46 30.12
N ILE A 499 12.63 -12.19 30.25
CA ILE A 499 12.23 -11.59 31.53
C ILE A 499 10.99 -12.31 32.08
N ILE A 500 9.97 -12.51 31.25
CA ILE A 500 8.74 -13.23 31.62
C ILE A 500 9.08 -14.65 32.07
N SER A 501 10.01 -15.33 31.39
CA SER A 501 10.42 -16.69 31.76
C SER A 501 11.23 -16.74 33.06
N GLN A 502 12.00 -15.70 33.38
CA GLN A 502 12.80 -15.64 34.61
C GLN A 502 11.96 -15.30 35.84
N VAL A 503 11.07 -14.32 35.73
CA VAL A 503 10.18 -13.90 36.83
C VAL A 503 9.04 -14.92 37.02
N GLY A 504 8.60 -15.54 35.94
CA GLY A 504 7.44 -16.43 35.92
C GLY A 504 6.22 -15.70 35.36
N ALA A 505 5.61 -16.27 34.32
CA ALA A 505 4.50 -15.63 33.61
C ALA A 505 3.22 -15.41 34.44
N GLY A 506 3.07 -16.13 35.56
CA GLY A 506 1.96 -15.98 36.50
C GLY A 506 2.25 -15.08 37.70
N ASP A 507 3.43 -14.45 37.77
CA ASP A 507 3.80 -13.59 38.89
C ASP A 507 2.95 -12.30 38.89
N PRO A 508 2.28 -11.94 40.00
CA PRO A 508 1.43 -10.76 40.08
C PRO A 508 2.19 -9.42 39.99
N SER A 509 3.50 -9.40 40.21
CA SER A 509 4.37 -8.22 40.02
C SER A 509 4.64 -7.93 38.54
N LEU A 510 4.37 -8.90 37.67
CA LEU A 510 4.63 -8.81 36.24
C LEU A 510 3.43 -8.19 35.51
N ARG A 511 3.64 -7.04 34.87
CA ARG A 511 2.67 -6.43 33.96
C ARG A 511 3.22 -6.42 32.54
N VAL A 512 2.50 -7.07 31.64
CA VAL A 512 2.84 -7.12 30.21
C VAL A 512 1.83 -6.30 29.42
N SER A 513 2.31 -5.40 28.56
CA SER A 513 1.51 -4.70 27.55
C SER A 513 2.11 -4.89 26.16
N PHE A 514 1.35 -4.59 25.11
CA PHE A 514 1.79 -4.73 23.72
C PHE A 514 1.68 -3.39 23.02
N GLU A 515 2.78 -2.90 22.48
CA GLU A 515 2.89 -1.57 21.88
C GLU A 515 3.49 -1.65 20.46
N PHE A 516 3.06 -0.79 19.55
CA PHE A 516 3.52 -0.76 18.15
C PHE A 516 4.58 0.34 17.96
N THR A 517 5.70 0.24 18.68
CA THR A 517 6.76 1.25 18.71
C THR A 517 7.65 1.24 17.47
N HIS A 518 8.03 0.04 17.00
CA HIS A 518 8.99 -0.13 15.89
C HIS A 518 8.32 -0.47 14.56
N HIS A 519 7.19 -1.20 14.59
CA HIS A 519 6.50 -1.67 13.40
C HIS A 519 4.98 -1.49 13.51
N ARG A 520 4.32 -1.18 12.39
CA ARG A 520 2.88 -0.84 12.35
C ARG A 520 1.95 -2.02 12.61
N HIS A 521 2.43 -3.25 12.46
CA HIS A 521 1.60 -4.47 12.49
C HIS A 521 2.14 -5.54 13.42
N PHE A 522 3.35 -5.36 13.97
CA PHE A 522 3.96 -6.32 14.90
C PHE A 522 4.25 -5.60 16.20
N ALA A 523 3.63 -6.07 17.26
CA ALA A 523 3.73 -5.47 18.57
C ALA A 523 5.02 -5.89 19.29
N VAL A 524 5.45 -5.04 20.20
CA VAL A 524 6.52 -5.28 21.16
C VAL A 524 5.89 -5.49 22.53
N ALA A 525 6.25 -6.58 23.19
CA ALA A 525 5.90 -6.83 24.58
C ALA A 525 6.72 -5.90 25.49
N VAL A 526 6.03 -5.06 26.24
CA VAL A 526 6.61 -4.19 27.27
C VAL A 526 6.33 -4.83 28.61
N VAL A 527 7.40 -5.20 29.31
CA VAL A 527 7.35 -5.89 30.60
C VAL A 527 7.73 -4.91 31.71
N LYS A 528 6.87 -4.75 32.71
CA LYS A 528 7.13 -3.97 33.91
C LYS A 528 7.07 -4.91 35.12
N VAL A 529 8.13 -4.91 35.91
CA VAL A 529 8.19 -5.61 37.21
C VAL A 529 8.02 -4.54 38.28
N SER A 530 6.94 -4.64 39.06
CA SER A 530 6.60 -3.68 40.12
C SER A 530 7.27 -4.00 41.45
#